data_AF-A0A345QT56-F1
#
_entry.id   AF-A0A345QT56-F1
#
_cell.length_a   1.000
_cell.length_b   1.000
_cell.length_c   1.000
_cell.angle_alpha   90.00
_cell.angle_beta   90.00
_cell.angle_gamma   90.00
#
_symmetry.space_group_name_H-M   'P 1'
#
loop_
_entity.id
_entity.type
_entity.pdbx_description
1 polymer ?
#
loop_
_entity_poly.entity_id
_entity_poly.type
_entity_poly.pdbx_seq_one_letter_code
_entity_poly.pdbx_strand_id
1 'polypeptide(L)'
;MEIQVWLAFVAASIALLLIPGPTVLLVLSYAISQGKRVALATVAGVALGDLIAMSASLAGLGALVLASATLFTVLKWVGAAYLVFLGVKLFRSAPTATLGAVEDVAQTTAANVFGHATAVTALNPKSIVFFIAFVPQFLAVESPLLPQFFILIATFVGLAALNALAYALLADKLRTKISRPSVLAGFSRFGGLALIAMGVATATFKRA
;
A
#
# COMPACT_ATOMS: atom_id res chain seq x y z
N MET A 1 -10.58 1.23 20.01
CA MET A 1 -9.43 0.47 19.48
C MET A 1 -8.28 0.66 20.44
N GLU A 2 -7.67 -0.42 20.91
CA GLU A 2 -6.52 -0.36 21.81
C GLU A 2 -5.33 0.33 21.15
N ILE A 3 -4.61 1.16 21.92
CA ILE A 3 -3.49 1.96 21.39
C ILE A 3 -2.37 1.07 20.82
N GLN A 4 -2.12 -0.07 21.45
CA GLN A 4 -1.07 -1.02 21.03
C GLN A 4 -1.40 -1.63 19.66
N VAL A 5 -2.67 -1.97 19.43
CA VAL A 5 -3.16 -2.50 18.14
C VAL A 5 -3.05 -1.43 17.06
N TRP A 6 -3.44 -0.20 17.37
CA TRP A 6 -3.31 0.92 16.44
C TRP A 6 -1.85 1.21 16.09
N LEU A 7 -0.93 1.22 17.07
CA LEU A 7 0.51 1.40 16.80
C LEU A 7 1.09 0.27 15.95
N ALA A 8 0.67 -0.98 16.19
CA ALA A 8 1.06 -2.11 15.35
C ALA A 8 0.56 -1.93 13.90
N PHE A 9 -0.66 -1.44 13.72
CA PHE A 9 -1.21 -1.12 12.41
C PHE A 9 -0.43 0.00 11.71
N VAL A 10 -0.08 1.07 12.42
CA VAL A 10 0.76 2.17 11.91
C VAL A 10 2.11 1.62 11.44
N ALA A 11 2.77 0.81 12.26
CA ALA A 11 4.07 0.22 11.91
C ALA A 11 3.99 -0.67 10.65
N ALA A 12 2.97 -1.52 10.57
CA ALA A 12 2.73 -2.36 9.39
C ALA A 12 2.43 -1.53 8.13
N SER A 13 1.63 -0.48 8.26
CA SER A 13 1.28 0.43 7.16
C SER A 13 2.52 1.15 6.64
N ILE A 14 3.37 1.67 7.54
CA ILE A 14 4.65 2.29 7.16
C ILE A 14 5.53 1.27 6.43
N ALA A 15 5.67 0.06 6.97
CA ALA A 15 6.47 -0.99 6.33
C ALA A 15 6.00 -1.29 4.90
N LEU A 16 4.68 -1.36 4.66
CA LEU A 16 4.11 -1.59 3.33
C LEU A 16 4.30 -0.40 2.37
N LEU A 17 4.11 0.81 2.87
CA LEU A 17 4.17 2.06 2.09
C LEU A 17 5.60 2.42 1.67
N LEU A 18 6.60 2.03 2.47
CA LEU A 18 8.01 2.17 2.12
C LEU A 18 8.45 1.24 0.99
N ILE A 19 7.67 0.20 0.67
CA ILE A 19 7.99 -0.72 -0.43
C ILE A 19 7.70 -0.01 -1.76
N PRO A 20 8.72 0.37 -2.54
CA PRO A 20 8.52 1.03 -3.82
C PRO A 20 7.75 0.09 -4.76
N GLY A 21 6.60 0.57 -5.22
CA GLY A 21 5.73 -0.13 -6.17
C GLY A 21 5.22 0.81 -7.25
N PRO A 22 4.26 0.37 -8.09
CA PRO A 22 3.77 1.15 -9.22
C PRO A 22 3.33 2.57 -8.85
N THR A 23 2.61 2.72 -7.73
CA THR A 23 2.16 4.02 -7.22
C THR A 23 3.31 4.97 -6.90
N VAL A 24 4.37 4.49 -6.22
CA VAL A 24 5.54 5.32 -5.88
C VAL A 24 6.30 5.73 -7.13
N LEU A 25 6.45 4.82 -8.11
CA LEU A 25 7.08 5.12 -9.39
C LEU A 25 6.29 6.18 -10.17
N LEU A 26 4.95 6.06 -10.20
CA LEU A 26 4.07 7.03 -10.83
C LEU A 26 4.22 8.43 -10.21
N VAL A 27 4.26 8.50 -8.87
CA VAL A 27 4.48 9.76 -8.13
C VAL A 27 5.82 10.38 -8.51
N LEU A 28 6.89 9.57 -8.57
CA LEU A 28 8.22 10.05 -8.98
C LEU A 28 8.21 10.56 -10.44
N SER A 29 7.60 9.83 -11.38
CA SER A 29 7.51 10.26 -12.78
C SER A 29 6.81 11.61 -12.94
N TYR A 30 5.64 11.78 -12.31
CA TYR A 30 4.92 13.05 -12.39
C TYR A 30 5.63 14.20 -11.66
N ALA A 31 6.24 13.92 -10.51
CA ALA A 31 6.95 14.95 -9.76
C ALA A 31 8.20 15.47 -10.51
N ILE A 32 8.91 14.57 -11.20
CA ILE A 32 10.11 14.90 -11.99
C ILE A 32 9.73 15.63 -13.28
N SER A 33 8.72 15.15 -14.01
CA SER A 33 8.45 15.62 -15.38
C SER A 33 7.41 16.75 -15.49
N GLN A 34 6.59 17.01 -14.46
CA GLN A 34 5.41 17.88 -14.59
C GLN A 34 5.28 18.98 -13.52
N GLY A 35 6.26 19.11 -12.62
CA GLY A 35 6.32 20.17 -11.61
C GLY A 35 5.30 20.06 -10.47
N LYS A 36 5.34 21.02 -9.54
CA LYS A 36 4.67 20.94 -8.22
C LYS A 36 3.15 20.78 -8.28
N ARG A 37 2.46 21.45 -9.20
CA ARG A 37 0.99 21.40 -9.28
C ARG A 37 0.50 20.00 -9.66
N VAL A 38 1.16 19.37 -10.63
CA VAL A 38 0.83 18.01 -11.07
C VAL A 38 1.26 16.99 -10.02
N ALA A 39 2.39 17.22 -9.35
CA ALA A 39 2.83 16.42 -8.21
C ALA A 39 1.77 16.38 -7.08
N LEU A 40 1.20 17.53 -6.69
CA LEU A 40 0.14 17.59 -5.67
C LEU A 40 -1.15 16.92 -6.12
N ALA A 41 -1.55 17.07 -7.38
CA ALA A 41 -2.68 16.33 -7.94
C ALA A 41 -2.46 14.82 -7.92
N THR A 42 -1.22 14.37 -8.14
CA THR A 42 -0.86 12.94 -8.02
C THR A 42 -1.04 12.47 -6.58
N VAL A 43 -0.55 13.22 -5.58
CA VAL A 43 -0.71 12.89 -4.15
C VAL A 43 -2.19 12.80 -3.76
N ALA A 44 -3.01 13.76 -4.19
CA ALA A 44 -4.45 13.75 -3.94
C ALA A 44 -5.13 12.53 -4.60
N GLY A 45 -4.70 12.17 -5.82
CA GLY A 45 -5.21 10.99 -6.51
C GLY A 45 -4.82 9.68 -5.80
N VAL A 46 -3.58 9.57 -5.31
CA VAL A 46 -3.14 8.44 -4.48
C VAL A 46 -4.01 8.33 -3.22
N ALA A 47 -4.20 9.43 -2.49
CA ALA A 47 -5.02 9.43 -1.28
C ALA A 47 -6.47 8.98 -1.55
N LEU A 48 -7.09 9.47 -2.63
CA LEU A 48 -8.43 9.03 -3.02
C LEU A 48 -8.45 7.57 -3.46
N GLY A 49 -7.44 7.11 -4.21
CA GLY A 49 -7.34 5.73 -4.66
C GLY A 49 -7.23 4.74 -3.51
N ASP A 50 -6.37 5.04 -2.52
CA ASP A 50 -6.24 4.22 -1.30
C ASP A 50 -7.51 4.27 -0.45
N LEU A 51 -8.16 5.43 -0.36
CA LEU A 51 -9.46 5.57 0.31
C LEU A 51 -10.51 4.65 -0.31
N ILE A 52 -10.63 4.65 -1.65
CA ILE A 52 -11.57 3.80 -2.38
C ILE A 52 -11.22 2.33 -2.18
N ALA A 53 -9.97 1.92 -2.42
CA ALA A 53 -9.54 0.54 -2.33
C ALA A 53 -9.73 -0.03 -0.93
N MET A 54 -9.32 0.70 0.10
CA MET A 54 -9.41 0.23 1.48
C MET A 54 -10.87 0.19 1.96
N SER A 55 -11.66 1.21 1.64
CA SER A 55 -13.09 1.23 2.00
C SER A 55 -13.85 0.08 1.32
N ALA A 56 -13.63 -0.14 0.03
CA ALA A 56 -14.26 -1.24 -0.71
C ALA A 56 -13.81 -2.61 -0.16
N SER A 57 -12.53 -2.76 0.16
CA SER A 57 -11.99 -4.00 0.74
C SER A 57 -12.61 -4.30 2.10
N LEU A 58 -12.68 -3.31 3.00
CA LEU A 58 -13.26 -3.49 4.34
C LEU A 58 -14.78 -3.66 4.31
N ALA A 59 -15.49 -2.95 3.44
CA ALA A 59 -16.92 -3.13 3.25
C ALA A 59 -17.25 -4.53 2.70
N GLY A 60 -16.53 -4.95 1.64
CA GLY A 60 -16.67 -6.29 1.06
C GLY A 60 -16.34 -7.40 2.05
N LEU A 61 -15.29 -7.20 2.86
CA LEU A 61 -14.94 -8.12 3.92
C LEU A 61 -16.01 -8.18 5.02
N GLY A 62 -16.56 -7.04 5.44
CA GLY A 62 -17.66 -6.98 6.41
C GLY A 62 -18.87 -7.77 5.92
N ALA A 63 -19.27 -7.60 4.66
CA ALA A 63 -20.34 -8.38 4.05
C ALA A 63 -20.02 -9.88 4.01
N LEU A 64 -18.77 -10.23 3.71
CA LEU A 64 -18.33 -11.63 3.60
C LEU A 64 -18.26 -12.33 4.98
N VAL A 65 -17.86 -11.61 6.03
CA VAL A 65 -17.91 -12.11 7.41
C VAL A 65 -19.34 -12.43 7.84
N LEU A 66 -20.31 -11.58 7.47
CA LEU A 66 -21.73 -11.81 7.75
C LEU A 66 -22.31 -12.97 6.93
N ALA A 67 -21.79 -13.19 5.71
CA ALA A 67 -22.30 -14.20 4.80
C ALA A 67 -21.73 -15.62 5.05
N SER A 68 -20.42 -15.76 5.28
CA SER A 68 -19.77 -17.08 5.43
C SER A 68 -18.38 -17.04 6.07
N ALA A 69 -18.25 -17.72 7.22
CA ALA A 69 -16.97 -17.93 7.89
C ALA A 69 -15.97 -18.76 7.05
N THR A 70 -16.48 -19.70 6.24
CA THR A 70 -15.65 -20.54 5.35
C THR A 70 -15.04 -19.70 4.24
N LEU A 71 -15.84 -18.89 3.54
CA LEU A 71 -15.33 -17.98 2.50
C LEU A 71 -14.31 -17.01 3.08
N PHE A 72 -14.54 -16.49 4.28
CA PHE A 72 -13.58 -15.59 4.93
C PHE A 72 -12.25 -16.31 5.17
N THR A 73 -12.32 -17.56 5.66
CA THR A 73 -11.13 -18.36 5.96
C THR A 73 -10.36 -18.66 4.68
N VAL A 74 -11.03 -19.03 3.59
CA VAL A 74 -10.41 -19.24 2.28
C VAL A 74 -9.73 -17.95 1.80
N LEU A 75 -10.43 -16.82 1.85
CA LEU A 75 -9.89 -15.53 1.42
C LEU A 75 -8.66 -15.12 2.23
N LYS A 76 -8.71 -15.33 3.56
CA LYS A 76 -7.58 -15.13 4.48
C LYS A 76 -6.36 -15.95 4.04
N TRP A 77 -6.53 -17.25 3.78
CA TRP A 77 -5.42 -18.12 3.35
C TRP A 77 -4.88 -17.73 1.97
N VAL A 78 -5.75 -17.42 1.01
CA VAL A 78 -5.36 -16.97 -0.32
C VAL A 78 -4.53 -15.69 -0.25
N GLY A 79 -5.00 -14.69 0.50
CA GLY A 79 -4.27 -13.44 0.64
C GLY A 79 -2.97 -13.60 1.43
N ALA A 80 -2.92 -14.47 2.45
CA ALA A 80 -1.69 -14.83 3.16
C ALA A 80 -0.64 -15.43 2.21
N ALA A 81 -1.05 -16.43 1.41
CA ALA A 81 -0.19 -17.05 0.41
C ALA A 81 0.28 -16.04 -0.64
N TYR A 82 -0.60 -15.13 -1.06
CA TYR A 82 -0.25 -14.07 -2.01
C TYR A 82 0.76 -13.07 -1.44
N LEU A 83 0.64 -12.68 -0.16
CA LEU A 83 1.63 -11.82 0.51
C LEU A 83 3.00 -12.50 0.58
N VAL A 84 3.04 -13.79 0.94
CA VAL A 84 4.30 -14.57 0.95
C VAL A 84 4.88 -14.64 -0.46
N PHE A 85 4.06 -14.95 -1.46
CA PHE A 85 4.48 -14.98 -2.86
C PHE A 85 5.07 -13.65 -3.31
N LEU A 86 4.37 -12.54 -3.03
CA LEU A 86 4.84 -11.19 -3.40
C LEU A 86 6.13 -10.83 -2.68
N GLY A 87 6.24 -11.20 -1.41
CA GLY A 87 7.44 -10.97 -0.62
C GLY A 87 8.66 -11.77 -1.12
N VAL A 88 8.47 -13.05 -1.46
CA VAL A 88 9.51 -13.89 -2.09
C VAL A 88 9.92 -13.32 -3.46
N LYS A 89 8.94 -12.94 -4.29
CA LYS A 89 9.20 -12.33 -5.59
C LYS A 89 10.05 -11.07 -5.45
N LEU A 90 9.68 -10.19 -4.52
CA LEU A 90 10.38 -8.93 -4.27
C LEU A 90 11.79 -9.15 -3.70
N PHE A 91 11.95 -10.11 -2.78
CA PHE A 91 13.25 -10.45 -2.23
C PHE A 91 14.20 -11.01 -3.32
N ARG A 92 13.69 -11.88 -4.19
CA ARG A 92 14.46 -12.46 -5.30
C ARG A 92 14.80 -11.46 -6.39
N SER A 93 13.98 -10.44 -6.60
CA SER A 93 14.27 -9.36 -7.57
C SER A 93 15.25 -8.32 -7.04
N ALA A 94 15.61 -8.35 -5.75
CA ALA A 94 16.49 -7.35 -5.14
C ALA A 94 17.85 -7.18 -5.84
N PRO A 95 18.57 -8.23 -6.28
CA PRO A 95 19.88 -8.08 -6.95
C PRO A 95 19.78 -7.35 -8.30
N THR A 96 18.63 -7.46 -8.97
CA THR A 96 18.34 -6.84 -10.26
C THR A 96 17.34 -5.69 -10.11
N ALA A 97 17.17 -5.16 -8.89
CA ALA A 97 16.17 -4.14 -8.63
C ALA A 97 16.61 -2.83 -9.30
N THR A 98 15.83 -2.43 -10.29
CA THR A 98 15.94 -1.12 -10.93
C THR A 98 14.68 -0.33 -10.59
N LEU A 99 14.81 0.99 -10.48
CA LEU A 99 13.66 1.82 -10.80
C LEU A 99 13.32 1.44 -12.24
N GLY A 100 12.08 1.04 -12.53
CA GLY A 100 11.63 0.96 -13.92
C GLY A 100 11.93 2.29 -14.63
N ALA A 101 11.77 2.35 -15.95
CA ALA A 101 11.89 3.63 -16.62
C ALA A 101 10.94 4.64 -15.94
N VAL A 102 11.51 5.65 -15.28
CA VAL A 102 10.78 6.87 -14.94
C VAL A 102 10.58 7.54 -16.29
N GLU A 103 9.52 7.12 -16.98
CA GLU A 103 9.24 7.60 -18.32
C GLU A 103 8.90 9.08 -18.25
N ASP A 104 9.43 9.84 -19.21
CA ASP A 104 8.98 11.21 -19.40
C ASP A 104 7.52 11.16 -19.83
N VAL A 105 6.65 11.49 -18.89
CA VAL A 105 5.22 11.53 -19.16
C VAL A 105 4.95 12.76 -20.01
N ALA A 106 4.22 12.62 -21.11
CA ALA A 106 3.81 13.73 -21.94
C ALA A 106 3.09 14.81 -21.10
N GLN A 107 3.26 16.09 -21.47
CA GLN A 107 2.57 17.19 -20.80
C GLN A 107 1.07 16.92 -20.70
N THR A 108 0.55 16.96 -19.48
CA THR A 108 -0.83 16.58 -19.18
C THR A 108 -1.39 17.47 -18.07
N THR A 109 -2.71 17.51 -17.96
CA THR A 109 -3.38 18.36 -16.98
C THR A 109 -3.34 17.71 -15.60
N ALA A 110 -3.35 18.54 -14.55
CA ALA A 110 -3.44 18.06 -13.18
C ALA A 110 -4.68 17.18 -12.94
N ALA A 111 -5.80 17.45 -13.61
CA ALA A 111 -7.02 16.65 -13.50
C ALA A 111 -6.86 15.24 -14.08
N ASN A 112 -6.22 15.10 -15.25
CA ASN A 112 -5.94 13.80 -15.85
C ASN A 112 -5.01 12.97 -14.97
N VAL A 113 -3.98 13.62 -14.41
CA VAL A 113 -3.03 12.95 -13.49
C VAL A 113 -3.70 12.52 -12.20
N PHE A 114 -4.57 13.35 -11.63
CA PHE A 114 -5.36 12.99 -10.46
C PHE A 114 -6.20 11.72 -10.73
N GLY A 115 -6.93 11.68 -11.86
CA GLY A 115 -7.74 10.52 -12.24
C GLY A 115 -6.89 9.26 -12.47
N HIS A 116 -5.76 9.41 -13.19
CA HIS A 116 -4.85 8.30 -13.45
C HIS A 116 -4.23 7.74 -12.16
N ALA A 117 -3.73 8.60 -11.27
CA ALA A 117 -3.16 8.21 -9.98
C ALA A 117 -4.20 7.54 -9.07
N THR A 118 -5.45 8.04 -9.09
CA THR A 118 -6.57 7.43 -8.38
C THR A 118 -6.81 6.00 -8.89
N ALA A 119 -6.93 5.81 -10.21
CA ALA A 119 -7.20 4.50 -10.79
C ALA A 119 -6.07 3.49 -10.52
N VAL A 120 -4.81 3.89 -10.76
CA VAL A 120 -3.64 3.03 -10.53
C VAL A 120 -3.54 2.62 -9.06
N THR A 121 -3.81 3.55 -8.14
CA THR A 121 -3.73 3.26 -6.71
C THR A 121 -4.91 2.42 -6.23
N ALA A 122 -6.13 2.74 -6.66
CA ALA A 122 -7.34 2.00 -6.31
C ALA A 122 -7.29 0.54 -6.78
N LEU A 123 -6.63 0.29 -7.92
CA LEU A 123 -6.49 -1.04 -8.52
C LEU A 123 -5.17 -1.73 -8.16
N ASN A 124 -4.41 -1.20 -7.20
CA ASN A 124 -3.11 -1.75 -6.85
C ASN A 124 -3.27 -3.10 -6.12
N PRO A 125 -2.90 -4.24 -6.74
CA PRO A 125 -3.12 -5.55 -6.14
C PRO A 125 -2.33 -5.75 -4.85
N LYS A 126 -1.17 -5.08 -4.69
CA LYS A 126 -0.40 -5.11 -3.43
C LYS A 126 -1.23 -4.56 -2.27
N SER A 127 -1.82 -3.38 -2.47
CA SER A 127 -2.62 -2.70 -1.44
C SER A 127 -3.91 -3.47 -1.15
N ILE A 128 -4.63 -3.90 -2.20
CA ILE A 128 -5.89 -4.66 -2.05
C ILE A 128 -5.65 -5.95 -1.26
N VAL A 129 -4.63 -6.74 -1.60
CA VAL A 129 -4.34 -7.98 -0.86
C VAL A 129 -3.98 -7.67 0.59
N PHE A 130 -3.18 -6.64 0.86
CA PHE A 130 -2.88 -6.22 2.23
C PHE A 130 -4.16 -5.84 3.00
N PHE A 131 -5.06 -5.06 2.40
CA PHE A 131 -6.33 -4.67 3.02
C PHE A 131 -7.24 -5.86 3.33
N ILE A 132 -7.29 -6.84 2.44
CA ILE A 132 -8.16 -8.00 2.60
C ILE A 132 -7.57 -9.01 3.58
N ALA A 133 -6.27 -9.31 3.50
CA ALA A 133 -5.65 -10.38 4.29
C ALA A 133 -5.10 -9.90 5.63
N PHE A 134 -4.48 -8.72 5.68
CA PHE A 134 -3.69 -8.31 6.83
C PHE A 134 -4.40 -7.29 7.74
N VAL A 135 -5.12 -6.32 7.18
CA VAL A 135 -5.85 -5.33 7.98
C VAL A 135 -6.88 -5.93 8.96
N PRO A 136 -7.56 -7.05 8.66
CA PRO A 136 -8.56 -7.60 9.59
C PRO A 136 -7.97 -8.09 10.91
N GLN A 137 -6.65 -8.31 10.97
CA GLN A 137 -5.89 -8.67 12.17
C GLN A 137 -5.96 -7.59 13.25
N PHE A 138 -6.24 -6.34 12.87
CA PHE A 138 -6.26 -5.18 13.77
C PHE A 138 -7.68 -4.83 14.26
N LEU A 139 -8.68 -5.62 13.87
CA LEU A 139 -10.07 -5.41 14.25
C LEU A 139 -10.43 -6.25 15.47
N ALA A 140 -11.12 -5.65 16.44
CA ALA A 140 -11.84 -6.37 17.48
C ALA A 140 -13.28 -6.61 16.99
N VAL A 141 -13.66 -7.88 16.77
CA VAL A 141 -14.95 -8.25 16.16
C VAL A 141 -16.10 -8.10 17.16
N GLU A 142 -15.78 -8.13 18.45
CA GLU A 142 -16.69 -7.96 19.59
C GLU A 142 -17.10 -6.49 19.77
N SER A 143 -16.41 -5.57 19.09
CA SER A 143 -16.67 -4.14 19.11
C SER A 143 -17.29 -3.66 17.80
N PRO A 144 -18.04 -2.55 17.80
CA PRO A 144 -18.55 -1.95 16.56
C PRO A 144 -17.45 -1.75 15.51
N LEU A 145 -17.67 -2.25 14.29
CA LEU A 145 -16.65 -2.24 13.24
C LEU A 145 -16.48 -0.88 12.57
N LEU A 146 -17.57 -0.11 12.40
CA LEU A 146 -17.54 1.17 11.67
C LEU A 146 -16.53 2.18 12.23
N PRO A 147 -16.46 2.44 13.56
CA PRO A 147 -15.44 3.34 14.11
C PRO A 147 -14.01 2.84 13.86
N GLN A 148 -13.80 1.52 13.93
CA GLN A 148 -12.49 0.91 13.69
C GLN A 148 -12.08 1.05 12.23
N PHE A 149 -13.01 0.84 11.29
CA PHE A 149 -12.76 1.06 9.86
C PHE A 149 -12.37 2.49 9.58
N PHE A 150 -13.09 3.47 10.13
CA PHE A 150 -12.75 4.88 9.95
C PHE A 150 -11.34 5.20 10.46
N ILE A 151 -10.97 4.74 11.65
CA ILE A 151 -9.64 4.94 12.23
C ILE A 151 -8.55 4.33 11.32
N LEU A 152 -8.71 3.08 10.89
CA LEU A 152 -7.72 2.39 10.07
C LEU A 152 -7.59 3.03 8.69
N ILE A 153 -8.71 3.38 8.04
CA ILE A 153 -8.75 4.04 6.73
C ILE A 153 -8.07 5.42 6.83
N ALA A 154 -8.50 6.26 7.78
CA ALA A 154 -7.93 7.60 7.94
C ALA A 154 -6.43 7.54 8.25
N THR A 155 -6.00 6.59 9.08
CA THR A 155 -4.59 6.37 9.40
C THR A 155 -3.80 5.96 8.16
N PHE A 156 -4.24 4.92 7.44
CA PHE A 156 -3.52 4.43 6.26
C PHE A 156 -3.46 5.48 5.15
N VAL A 157 -4.60 6.10 4.81
CA VAL A 157 -4.69 7.13 3.76
C VAL A 157 -3.85 8.35 4.13
N GLY A 158 -3.85 8.76 5.41
CA GLY A 158 -3.00 9.85 5.89
C GLY A 158 -1.51 9.51 5.73
N LEU A 159 -1.08 8.32 6.16
CA LEU A 159 0.29 7.85 5.98
C LEU A 159 0.67 7.72 4.50
N ALA A 160 -0.23 7.23 3.66
CA ALA A 160 -0.01 7.07 2.23
C ALA A 160 0.13 8.44 1.53
N ALA A 161 -0.71 9.40 1.87
CA ALA A 161 -0.63 10.77 1.38
C ALA A 161 0.68 11.45 1.81
N LEU A 162 1.08 11.30 3.08
CA LEU A 162 2.36 11.82 3.57
C LEU A 162 3.55 11.17 2.87
N ASN A 163 3.51 9.85 2.66
CA ASN A 163 4.54 9.12 1.92
C ASN A 163 4.63 9.60 0.47
N ALA A 164 3.50 9.68 -0.24
CA ALA A 164 3.44 10.18 -1.61
C ALA A 164 3.93 11.64 -1.71
N LEU A 165 3.55 12.49 -0.76
CA LEU A 165 4.01 13.87 -0.69
C LEU A 165 5.53 13.93 -0.46
N ALA A 166 6.08 13.11 0.43
CA ALA A 166 7.51 13.03 0.65
C ALA A 166 8.26 12.61 -0.62
N TYR A 167 7.76 11.59 -1.34
CA TYR A 167 8.31 11.19 -2.63
C TYR A 167 8.24 12.31 -3.67
N ALA A 168 7.11 13.03 -3.73
CA ALA A 168 6.89 14.10 -4.68
C ALA A 168 7.79 15.33 -4.41
N LEU A 169 7.93 15.74 -3.14
CA LEU A 169 8.77 16.88 -2.75
C LEU A 169 10.26 16.59 -2.84
N LEU A 170 10.65 15.34 -2.61
CA LEU A 170 12.04 14.92 -2.64
C LEU A 170 12.42 14.24 -3.96
N ALA A 171 11.57 14.30 -4.99
CA ALA A 171 11.71 13.49 -6.20
C ALA A 171 13.09 13.65 -6.87
N ASP A 172 13.62 14.88 -6.98
CA ASP A 172 14.94 15.13 -7.57
C ASP A 172 16.09 14.50 -6.77
N LYS A 173 16.02 14.60 -5.44
CA LYS A 173 17.02 14.01 -4.52
C LYS A 173 16.88 12.49 -4.44
N LEU A 174 15.65 11.99 -4.42
CA LEU A 174 15.33 10.58 -4.37
C LEU A 174 15.62 9.89 -5.69
N ARG A 175 15.47 10.56 -6.83
CA ARG A 175 15.88 10.02 -8.14
C ARG A 175 17.33 9.57 -8.06
N THR A 176 18.26 10.46 -7.69
CA THR A 176 19.69 10.11 -7.66
C THR A 176 20.05 9.10 -6.58
N LYS A 177 19.39 9.13 -5.41
CA LYS A 177 19.68 8.22 -4.29
C LYS A 177 19.02 6.84 -4.43
N ILE A 178 17.74 6.79 -4.81
CA ILE A 178 16.99 5.56 -5.03
C ILE A 178 17.42 4.89 -6.33
N SER A 179 17.88 5.61 -7.37
CA SER A 179 18.42 4.95 -8.58
C SER A 179 19.65 4.07 -8.30
N ARG A 180 20.27 4.17 -7.12
CA ARG A 180 21.39 3.32 -6.74
C ARG A 180 20.91 1.87 -6.55
N PRO A 181 21.48 0.90 -7.27
CA PRO A 181 21.06 -0.51 -7.18
C PRO A 181 21.10 -1.06 -5.75
N SER A 182 22.08 -0.65 -4.94
CA SER A 182 22.20 -1.09 -3.54
C SER A 182 21.05 -0.60 -2.65
N VAL A 183 20.54 0.61 -2.89
CA VAL A 183 19.42 1.18 -2.14
C VAL A 183 18.13 0.47 -2.52
N LEU A 184 17.89 0.26 -3.81
CA LEU A 184 16.74 -0.50 -4.30
C LEU A 184 16.75 -1.94 -3.81
N ALA A 185 17.90 -2.61 -3.89
CA ALA A 185 18.07 -3.95 -3.35
C ALA A 185 17.74 -4.00 -1.85
N GLY A 186 18.14 -2.97 -1.09
CA GLY A 186 17.77 -2.81 0.32
C GLY A 186 16.26 -2.72 0.54
N PHE A 187 15.59 -1.80 -0.17
CA PHE A 187 14.13 -1.66 -0.10
C PHE A 187 13.38 -2.93 -0.54
N SER A 188 13.84 -3.59 -1.59
CA SER A 188 13.26 -4.85 -2.08
C SER A 188 13.44 -5.98 -1.07
N ARG A 189 14.62 -6.12 -0.44
CA ARG A 189 14.84 -7.13 0.60
C ARG A 189 13.98 -6.86 1.84
N PHE A 190 13.99 -5.62 2.34
CA PHE A 190 13.19 -5.22 3.49
C PHE A 190 11.69 -5.42 3.22
N GLY A 191 11.21 -4.92 2.09
CA GLY A 191 9.81 -5.06 1.69
C GLY A 191 9.43 -6.53 1.49
N GLY A 192 10.32 -7.33 0.91
CA GLY A 192 10.12 -8.76 0.73
C GLY A 192 9.94 -9.48 2.05
N LEU A 193 10.83 -9.22 3.02
CA LEU A 193 10.75 -9.76 4.37
C LEU A 193 9.50 -9.28 5.11
N ALA A 194 9.14 -8.01 5.00
CA ALA A 194 7.94 -7.46 5.61
C ALA A 194 6.66 -8.15 5.08
N LEU A 195 6.55 -8.33 3.76
CA LEU A 195 5.42 -9.02 3.14
C LEU A 195 5.35 -10.51 3.52
N ILE A 196 6.51 -11.20 3.57
CA ILE A 196 6.56 -12.58 4.06
C ILE A 196 6.10 -12.65 5.51
N ALA A 197 6.60 -11.77 6.37
CA ALA A 197 6.22 -11.72 7.78
C ALA A 197 4.71 -11.45 7.94
N MET A 198 4.15 -10.50 7.17
CA MET A 198 2.71 -10.22 7.17
C MET A 198 1.89 -11.43 6.68
N GLY A 199 2.35 -12.13 5.65
CA GLY A 199 1.69 -13.33 5.13
C GLY A 199 1.70 -14.49 6.13
N VAL A 200 2.85 -14.75 6.76
CA VAL A 200 2.98 -15.76 7.81
C VAL A 200 2.12 -15.39 9.01
N ALA A 201 2.22 -14.15 9.50
CA ALA A 201 1.37 -13.63 10.57
C ALA A 201 -0.12 -13.78 10.22
N THR A 202 -0.51 -13.50 8.97
CA THR A 202 -1.88 -13.70 8.52
C THR A 202 -2.31 -15.15 8.71
N ALA A 203 -1.49 -16.11 8.28
CA ALA A 203 -1.80 -17.53 8.38
C ALA A 203 -1.82 -18.03 9.83
N THR A 204 -0.90 -17.57 10.68
CA THR A 204 -0.68 -18.13 12.02
C THR A 204 -1.46 -17.45 13.12
N PHE A 205 -1.79 -16.16 12.98
CA PHE A 205 -2.61 -15.49 13.98
C PHE A 205 -4.01 -16.10 13.96
N LYS A 206 -4.28 -16.85 15.03
CA LYS A 206 -5.63 -17.30 15.37
C LYS A 206 -6.43 -16.06 15.78
N ARG A 207 -7.67 -16.01 15.32
CA ARG A 207 -8.65 -15.06 15.88
C ARG A 207 -8.64 -15.28 17.39
N ALA A 208 -8.28 -14.24 18.15
CA ALA A 208 -8.54 -14.22 19.59
C ALA A 208 -10.06 -14.20 19.81
#